data_AF-A0A9N9E393-F1
#
_entry.id   AF-A0A9N9E393-F1
#
_cell.length_a   1.000
_cell.length_b   1.000
_cell.length_c   1.000
_cell.angle_alpha   90.00
_cell.angle_beta   90.00
_cell.angle_gamma   90.00
#
_symmetry.space_group_name_H-M   'P 1'
#
loop_
_entity.id
_entity.type
_entity.pdbx_description
1 polymer ?
#
loop_
_entity_poly.entity_id
_entity_poly.type
_entity_poly.pdbx_seq_one_letter_code
_entity_poly.pdbx_strand_id
1 'polypeptide(L)'
;HEHKSRDELASWKPCLFGALAGYAMWTSVYPVDVLKSKLQTDGFTLETKKYNGVIDCARKTYRIEGVKGFFRGFGTCILRAGPVNAATFVAFEAALRAFEKI
;
A
#
# COMPACT_ATOMS: atom_id res chain seq x y z
N HIS A 1 -25.89 -4.40 -29.68
CA HIS A 1 -24.61 -4.10 -29.01
C HIS A 1 -24.65 -2.63 -28.59
N GLU A 2 -25.21 -2.38 -27.42
CA GLU A 2 -25.56 -1.03 -26.96
C GLU A 2 -24.34 -0.38 -26.30
N HIS A 3 -23.76 0.59 -27.00
CA HIS A 3 -22.70 1.45 -26.48
C HIS A 3 -23.31 2.33 -25.37
N LYS A 4 -23.31 1.83 -24.14
CA LYS A 4 -23.79 2.58 -22.98
C LYS A 4 -22.94 3.84 -22.82
N SER A 5 -23.54 5.00 -23.06
CA SER A 5 -22.88 6.30 -23.01
C SER A 5 -22.18 6.49 -21.65
N ARG A 6 -20.94 7.01 -21.67
CA ARG A 6 -20.13 7.25 -20.46
C ARG A 6 -20.78 8.28 -19.53
N ASP A 7 -21.81 8.98 -20.00
CA ASP A 7 -22.50 10.09 -19.32
C ASP A 7 -23.64 9.66 -18.38
N GLU A 8 -24.02 8.37 -18.32
CA GLU A 8 -25.05 7.86 -17.37
C GLU A 8 -24.48 7.11 -16.15
N LEU A 9 -23.15 6.94 -16.08
CA LEU A 9 -22.52 6.31 -14.93
C LEU A 9 -22.25 7.36 -13.86
N ALA A 10 -23.14 7.42 -12.87
CA ALA A 10 -22.94 8.25 -11.68
C ALA A 10 -21.49 8.15 -11.18
N SER A 11 -20.82 9.30 -11.01
CA SER A 11 -19.36 9.40 -10.78
C SER A 11 -18.82 8.55 -9.62
N TRP A 12 -19.68 8.14 -8.68
CA TRP A 12 -19.31 7.26 -7.59
C TRP A 12 -19.02 5.82 -8.02
N LYS A 13 -19.61 5.33 -9.13
CA LYS A 13 -19.43 3.93 -9.60
C LYS A 13 -17.98 3.66 -10.02
N PRO A 14 -17.34 4.46 -10.91
CA PRO A 14 -15.93 4.30 -11.21
C PRO A 14 -15.02 4.46 -9.98
N CYS A 15 -15.33 5.42 -9.09
CA CYS A 15 -14.59 5.61 -7.85
C CYS A 15 -14.67 4.37 -6.95
N LEU A 16 -15.82 3.72 -6.84
CA LEU A 16 -15.99 2.50 -6.05
C LEU A 16 -15.19 1.34 -6.65
N PHE A 17 -15.29 1.10 -7.96
CA PHE A 17 -14.54 0.03 -8.61
C PHE A 17 -13.02 0.27 -8.50
N GLY A 18 -12.57 1.51 -8.65
CA GLY A 18 -11.18 1.90 -8.44
C GLY A 18 -10.72 1.67 -7.00
N ALA A 19 -11.53 2.05 -6.01
CA ALA A 19 -11.23 1.80 -4.61
C ALA A 19 -11.14 0.31 -4.29
N LEU A 20 -12.11 -0.50 -4.74
CA LEU A 20 -12.12 -1.96 -4.53
C LEU A 20 -10.93 -2.65 -5.19
N ALA A 21 -10.57 -2.26 -6.41
CA ALA A 21 -9.37 -2.75 -7.08
C ALA A 21 -8.09 -2.38 -6.30
N GLY A 22 -8.02 -1.14 -5.80
CA GLY A 22 -6.95 -0.68 -4.93
C GLY A 22 -6.84 -1.50 -3.65
N TYR A 23 -7.96 -1.78 -2.97
CA TYR A 23 -7.98 -2.62 -1.78
C TYR A 23 -7.48 -4.03 -2.05
N ALA A 24 -7.96 -4.67 -3.13
CA ALA A 24 -7.54 -6.02 -3.50
C ALA A 24 -6.03 -6.10 -3.80
N MET A 25 -5.50 -5.10 -4.52
CA MET A 25 -4.05 -4.97 -4.75
C MET A 25 -3.29 -4.85 -3.43
N TRP A 26 -3.71 -3.91 -2.56
CA TRP A 26 -3.05 -3.68 -1.28
C TRP A 26 -3.07 -4.92 -0.40
N THR A 27 -4.19 -5.64 -0.29
CA THR A 27 -4.28 -6.89 0.48
C THR A 27 -3.27 -7.95 0.01
N SER A 28 -2.99 -8.00 -1.30
CA SER A 28 -2.03 -8.95 -1.88
C SER A 28 -0.58 -8.55 -1.61
N VAL A 29 -0.28 -7.24 -1.64
CA VAL A 29 1.09 -6.71 -1.49
C VAL A 29 1.48 -6.52 -0.02
N TYR A 30 0.52 -6.22 0.85
CA TYR A 30 0.75 -5.85 2.24
C TYR A 30 1.58 -6.85 3.06
N PRO A 31 1.40 -8.19 2.92
CA PRO A 31 2.25 -9.16 3.61
C PRO A 31 3.74 -8.98 3.31
N VAL A 32 4.08 -8.62 2.07
CA VAL A 32 5.47 -8.38 1.66
C VAL A 32 6.00 -7.10 2.30
N ASP A 33 5.18 -6.05 2.36
CA ASP A 33 5.55 -4.79 3.02
C ASP A 33 5.82 -4.99 4.51
N VAL A 34 4.99 -5.77 5.21
CA VAL A 34 5.19 -6.07 6.63
C VAL A 34 6.50 -6.81 6.86
N LEU A 35 6.82 -7.80 6.02
CA LEU A 35 8.09 -8.54 6.13
C LEU A 35 9.29 -7.62 5.86
N LYS A 36 9.17 -6.75 4.85
CA LYS A 36 10.19 -5.75 4.53
C LYS A 36 10.41 -4.80 5.71
N SER A 37 9.34 -4.25 6.30
CA SER A 37 9.44 -3.37 7.46
C SER A 37 10.07 -4.07 8.65
N LYS A 38 9.67 -5.32 8.96
CA LYS A 38 10.26 -6.10 10.06
C LYS A 38 11.76 -6.34 9.88
N LEU A 39 12.19 -6.60 8.66
CA LEU A 39 13.62 -6.74 8.32
C LEU A 39 14.38 -5.42 8.39
N GLN A 40 13.79 -4.33 7.91
CA GLN A 40 14.40 -3.00 7.97
C GLN A 40 14.53 -2.48 9.40
N THR A 41 13.63 -2.89 10.29
CA THR A 41 13.68 -2.57 11.72
C THR A 41 14.45 -3.59 12.56
N ASP A 42 15.04 -4.62 11.94
CA ASP A 42 15.80 -5.64 12.67
C ASP A 42 17.16 -5.09 13.15
N GLY A 43 17.76 -5.78 14.12
CA GLY A 43 19.07 -5.40 14.66
C GLY A 43 20.18 -5.45 13.61
N PHE A 44 21.07 -4.44 13.63
CA PHE A 44 22.19 -4.33 12.70
C PHE A 44 23.38 -5.25 13.05
N THR A 45 23.45 -5.74 14.30
CA THR A 45 24.52 -6.62 14.77
C THR A 45 24.07 -8.08 14.83
N LEU A 46 25.00 -9.04 14.72
CA LEU A 46 24.68 -10.47 14.76
C LEU A 46 23.99 -10.90 16.06
N GLU A 47 24.27 -10.25 17.20
CA GLU A 47 23.60 -10.53 18.48
C GLU A 47 22.17 -9.95 18.58
N THR A 48 21.88 -8.88 17.82
CA THR A 48 20.57 -8.21 17.86
C THR A 48 19.67 -8.59 16.68
N LYS A 49 20.24 -9.20 15.64
CA LYS A 49 19.56 -9.64 14.41
C LYS A 49 18.66 -10.85 14.70
N LYS A 50 17.36 -10.67 14.53
CA LYS A 50 16.35 -11.70 14.78
C LYS A 50 16.03 -12.53 13.55
N TYR A 51 16.32 -12.03 12.35
CA TYR A 51 15.95 -12.68 11.09
C TYR A 51 17.15 -12.90 10.17
N ASN A 52 17.33 -14.15 9.71
CA ASN A 52 18.41 -14.50 8.77
C ASN A 52 18.06 -14.20 7.30
N GLY A 53 16.86 -13.70 7.04
CA GLY A 53 16.37 -13.33 5.70
C GLY A 53 14.85 -13.24 5.64
N VAL A 54 14.30 -12.95 4.47
CA VAL A 54 12.85 -12.77 4.25
C VAL A 54 12.07 -14.04 4.58
N ILE A 55 12.56 -15.21 4.15
CA ILE A 55 11.89 -16.49 4.39
C ILE A 55 11.88 -16.85 5.88
N ASP A 56 13.00 -16.61 6.58
CA ASP A 56 13.10 -16.84 8.02
C ASP A 56 12.18 -15.89 8.81
N CYS A 57 12.12 -14.61 8.40
CA CYS A 57 11.17 -13.63 8.95
C CYS A 57 9.72 -14.06 8.74
N ALA A 58 9.36 -14.54 7.54
CA ALA A 58 8.01 -15.01 7.24
C ALA A 58 7.62 -16.23 8.09
N ARG A 59 8.51 -17.23 8.19
CA ARG A 59 8.27 -18.43 9.01
C ARG A 59 8.10 -18.07 10.48
N LYS A 60 8.97 -17.22 11.02
CA LYS A 60 8.89 -16.76 12.42
C LYS A 60 7.63 -15.94 12.68
N THR A 61 7.28 -15.03 11.77
CA THR A 61 6.06 -14.22 11.87
C THR A 61 4.81 -15.10 11.87
N TYR A 62 4.72 -16.08 10.96
CA TYR A 62 3.61 -17.02 10.93
C TYR A 62 3.53 -17.87 12.21
N ARG A 63 4.67 -18.34 12.73
CA ARG A 63 4.71 -19.17 13.95
C ARG A 63 4.29 -18.41 15.22
N ILE A 64 4.61 -17.11 15.31
CA ILE A 64 4.37 -16.30 16.52
C ILE A 64 3.03 -15.57 16.45
N GLU A 65 2.76 -14.87 15.35
CA GLU A 65 1.61 -13.95 15.20
C GLU A 65 0.51 -14.55 14.28
N GLY A 66 0.77 -15.69 13.65
CA GLY A 66 -0.14 -16.30 12.68
C GLY A 66 -0.34 -15.43 11.43
N VAL A 67 -1.44 -15.67 10.71
CA VAL A 67 -1.82 -14.88 9.52
C VAL A 67 -2.07 -13.41 9.85
N LYS A 68 -2.56 -13.12 11.07
CA LYS A 68 -2.82 -11.74 11.51
C LYS A 68 -1.54 -10.90 11.59
N GLY A 69 -0.39 -11.52 11.86
CA GLY A 69 0.91 -10.85 11.87
C GLY A 69 1.27 -10.16 10.56
N PHE A 70 0.79 -10.68 9.42
CA PHE A 70 1.05 -10.14 8.09
C PHE A 70 0.13 -8.97 7.71
N PHE A 71 -0.96 -8.75 8.46
CA PHE A 71 -1.91 -7.66 8.24
C PHE A 71 -1.90 -6.61 9.37
N ARG A 72 -0.90 -6.70 10.26
CA ARG A 72 -0.75 -5.77 11.38
C ARG A 72 -0.44 -4.36 10.86
N GLY A 73 -1.38 -3.44 11.07
CA GLY A 73 -1.27 -2.05 10.61
C GLY A 73 -1.98 -1.74 9.28
N PHE A 74 -2.69 -2.71 8.69
CA PHE A 74 -3.35 -2.55 7.40
C PHE A 74 -4.35 -1.38 7.39
N GLY A 75 -5.15 -1.24 8.45
CA GLY A 75 -6.09 -0.13 8.60
C GLY A 75 -5.40 1.24 8.59
N THR A 76 -4.25 1.37 9.26
CA THR A 76 -3.46 2.60 9.26
C THR A 76 -2.90 2.92 7.88
N CYS A 77 -2.48 1.91 7.12
CA CYS A 77 -2.00 2.08 5.74
C CYS A 77 -3.11 2.54 4.79
N ILE A 78 -4.30 1.95 4.89
CA ILE A 78 -5.47 2.38 4.12
C ILE A 78 -5.86 3.82 4.46
N LEU A 79 -5.92 4.17 5.75
CA LEU A 79 -6.27 5.52 6.17
C LEU A 79 -5.25 6.55 5.66
N ARG A 80 -3.96 6.21 5.68
CA ARG A 80 -2.86 7.05 5.16
C ARG A 80 -2.91 7.22 3.65
N ALA A 81 -3.42 6.24 2.90
CA ALA A 81 -3.35 6.24 1.44
C ALA A 81 -4.08 7.44 0.81
N GLY A 82 -5.25 7.82 1.34
CA GLY A 82 -6.03 8.96 0.85
C GLY A 82 -5.26 10.28 0.92
N PRO A 83 -4.82 10.73 2.11
CA PRO A 83 -4.05 11.96 2.27
C PRO A 83 -2.74 11.97 1.48
N VAL A 84 -2.01 10.84 1.44
CA VAL A 84 -0.73 10.77 0.71
C VAL A 84 -0.95 10.92 -0.79
N ASN A 85 -1.94 10.22 -1.36
CA ASN A 85 -2.23 10.33 -2.79
C ASN A 85 -2.68 11.76 -3.15
N ALA A 86 -3.50 12.39 -2.32
CA ALA A 86 -3.91 13.79 -2.53
C ALA A 86 -2.71 14.74 -2.53
N ALA A 87 -1.81 14.61 -1.55
CA ALA A 87 -0.59 15.42 -1.49
C ALA A 87 0.32 15.17 -2.70
N THR A 88 0.44 13.93 -3.18
CA THR A 88 1.20 13.60 -4.39
C THR A 88 0.64 14.29 -5.63
N PHE A 89 -0.69 14.28 -5.82
CA PHE A 89 -1.32 14.98 -6.95
C PHE A 89 -1.07 16.49 -6.90
N VAL A 90 -1.20 17.11 -5.72
CA VAL A 90 -0.93 18.53 -5.53
C VAL A 90 0.53 18.87 -5.84
N ALA A 91 1.47 18.08 -5.32
CA ALA A 91 2.89 18.29 -5.59
C ALA A 91 3.24 18.13 -7.08
N PHE A 92 2.64 17.14 -7.74
CA PHE A 92 2.82 16.91 -9.17
C PHE A 92 2.27 18.05 -10.01
N GLU A 93 1.07 18.54 -9.70
CA GLU A 93 0.45 19.68 -10.37
C GLU A 93 1.26 20.96 -10.17
N ALA A 94 1.75 21.21 -8.95
CA ALA A 94 2.61 22.35 -8.65
C ALA A 94 3.94 22.29 -9.44
N ALA A 95 4.56 21.11 -9.53
CA ALA A 95 5.78 20.91 -10.30
C ALA A 95 5.56 21.17 -11.80
N LEU A 96 4.50 20.61 -12.39
CA LEU A 96 4.17 20.86 -13.79
C LEU A 96 3.95 22.34 -14.09
N ARG A 97 3.20 23.04 -13.24
CA ARG A 97 2.97 24.49 -13.35
C ARG A 97 4.25 25.31 -13.24
N ALA A 98 5.24 24.83 -12.48
CA ALA A 98 6.53 25.47 -12.38
C ALA A 98 7.34 25.28 -13.67
N PHE A 99 7.33 24.08 -14.26
CA PHE A 99 8.01 23.80 -15.52
C PHE A 99 7.39 24.53 -16.72
N GLU A 100 6.06 24.70 -16.74
CA GLU A 100 5.38 25.42 -17.82
C GLU A 100 5.62 26.94 -17.79
N LYS A 101 6.10 27.47 -16.65
CA LYS A 101 6.46 28.88 -16.49
C LYS A 101 7.91 29.20 -16.85
N ILE A 102 8.73 28.18 -17.16
CA ILE A 102 10.13 28.32 -17.61
C ILE A 102 10.15 28.28 -19.13
#